data_AF-A0A7J6MA86-F1
#
_entry.id   AF-A0A7J6MA86-F1
#
_cell.length_a   1.000
_cell.length_b   1.000
_cell.length_c   1.000
_cell.angle_alpha   90.00
_cell.angle_beta   90.00
_cell.angle_gamma   90.00
#
_symmetry.space_group_name_H-M   'P 1'
#
loop_
_entity.id
_entity.type
_entity.pdbx_description
1 polymer ?
#
loop_
_entity_poly.entity_id
_entity_poly.type
_entity_poly.pdbx_seq_one_letter_code
_entity_poly.pdbx_strand_id
1 'polypeptide(L)'
;MDYPEPAKGSSPSAVTTRTLSELIDARKRFEQDAELLANRIALLRNEGIRTEKRISEAKRRADELIRSKRENAEARLKRANKDDSEYKRLELIRMKACEQRESNRYRIREKLERVQDNKTDIYRQARDEKRAMTEIIEKKHEDDMKLARKRREYVRRSHYKANEARIKLIEERQAQRQSEMEKRYEKEEDLMKKTEAEIRAMEREEMELIRNLQNSQEKQREVYEYLEDILQAEPSTFLCDIRPLSSRSHYEKRKARHEAPSATRNGDALKANERADKEEVKRSHEKATNDNDDDDKMKVDAARSVSYITTDGVVVSLSDLLSDEI
;
A
#
# COMPACT_ATOMS: atom_id res chain seq x y z
N MET A 1 -78.14 -46.12 0.09
CA MET A 1 -76.95 -46.36 0.93
C MET A 1 -75.76 -45.86 0.12
N ASP A 2 -75.58 -44.55 0.13
CA ASP A 2 -74.46 -43.86 -0.53
C ASP A 2 -73.23 -44.00 0.36
N TYR A 3 -72.19 -44.65 -0.16
CA TYR A 3 -70.89 -44.72 0.49
C TYR A 3 -70.05 -43.51 0.06
N PRO A 4 -69.45 -42.76 1.00
CA PRO A 4 -68.64 -41.59 0.68
C PRO A 4 -67.31 -42.01 0.04
N GLU A 5 -66.97 -41.37 -1.08
CA GLU A 5 -65.67 -41.51 -1.76
C GLU A 5 -64.50 -41.10 -0.83
N PRO A 6 -63.41 -41.87 -0.78
CA PRO A 6 -62.21 -41.50 -0.05
C PRO A 6 -61.50 -40.34 -0.77
N ALA A 7 -61.30 -39.25 -0.03
CA ALA A 7 -60.54 -38.08 -0.46
C ALA A 7 -59.17 -38.48 -1.01
N LYS A 8 -58.92 -38.11 -2.28
CA LYS A 8 -57.62 -38.24 -2.93
C LYS A 8 -56.59 -37.48 -2.11
N GLY A 9 -55.73 -38.23 -1.43
CA GLY A 9 -54.64 -37.73 -0.61
C GLY A 9 -53.74 -36.81 -1.41
N SER A 10 -53.55 -35.61 -0.87
CA SER A 10 -52.43 -34.72 -1.12
C SER A 10 -51.13 -35.52 -1.09
N SER A 11 -50.55 -35.76 -2.26
CA SER A 11 -49.21 -36.30 -2.43
C SER A 11 -48.23 -35.51 -1.55
N PRO A 12 -47.55 -36.13 -0.56
CA PRO A 12 -46.50 -35.45 0.16
C PRO A 12 -45.42 -35.05 -0.84
N SER A 13 -45.18 -33.74 -0.92
CA SER A 13 -44.06 -33.15 -1.63
C SER A 13 -42.80 -33.97 -1.37
N ALA A 14 -42.17 -34.42 -2.45
CA ALA A 14 -40.91 -35.14 -2.43
C ALA A 14 -39.81 -34.21 -1.90
N VAL A 15 -39.74 -34.09 -0.57
CA VAL A 15 -38.56 -33.61 0.13
C VAL A 15 -37.52 -34.70 -0.05
N THR A 16 -36.72 -34.57 -1.11
CA THR A 16 -35.57 -35.41 -1.38
C THR A 16 -34.63 -35.30 -0.18
N THR A 17 -34.65 -36.33 0.68
CA THR A 17 -33.71 -36.51 1.77
C THR A 17 -32.33 -36.69 1.16
N ARG A 18 -31.55 -35.61 1.08
CA ARG A 18 -30.17 -35.65 0.57
C ARG A 18 -29.36 -36.64 1.40
N THR A 19 -28.62 -37.50 0.73
CA THR A 19 -27.77 -38.49 1.40
C THR A 19 -26.50 -37.82 1.96
N LEU A 20 -25.92 -38.35 3.05
CA LEU A 20 -24.66 -37.80 3.64
C LEU A 20 -23.55 -37.64 2.59
N SER A 21 -23.46 -38.60 1.66
CA SER A 21 -22.53 -38.56 0.54
C SER A 21 -22.76 -37.36 -0.38
N GLU A 22 -24.00 -37.01 -0.68
CA GLU A 22 -24.31 -35.82 -1.49
C GLU A 22 -23.90 -34.53 -0.79
N LEU A 23 -24.07 -34.44 0.53
CA LEU A 23 -23.64 -33.28 1.31
C LEU A 23 -22.11 -33.14 1.31
N ILE A 24 -21.38 -34.25 1.49
CA ILE A 24 -19.92 -34.26 1.43
C ILE A 24 -19.42 -33.85 0.05
N ASP A 25 -20.03 -34.38 -1.02
CA ASP A 25 -19.63 -34.05 -2.39
C ASP A 25 -19.99 -32.60 -2.75
N ALA A 26 -21.13 -32.09 -2.29
CA ALA A 26 -21.50 -30.68 -2.42
C ALA A 26 -20.51 -29.78 -1.69
N ARG A 27 -20.14 -30.11 -0.44
CA ARG A 27 -19.13 -29.38 0.31
C ARG A 27 -17.78 -29.35 -0.40
N LYS A 28 -17.30 -30.49 -0.93
CA LYS A 28 -16.05 -30.53 -1.70
C LYS A 28 -16.08 -29.63 -2.93
N ARG A 29 -17.22 -29.55 -3.62
CA ARG A 29 -17.39 -28.61 -4.75
C ARG A 29 -17.29 -27.16 -4.27
N PHE A 30 -17.96 -26.82 -3.17
CA PHE A 30 -17.83 -25.50 -2.56
C PHE A 30 -16.39 -25.19 -2.12
N GLU A 31 -15.66 -26.14 -1.54
CA GLU A 31 -14.25 -25.96 -1.17
C GLU A 31 -13.36 -25.72 -2.40
N GLN A 32 -13.61 -26.42 -3.52
CA GLN A 32 -12.91 -26.19 -4.78
C GLN A 32 -13.23 -24.82 -5.38
N ASP A 33 -14.50 -24.41 -5.35
CA ASP A 33 -14.93 -23.08 -5.82
C ASP A 33 -14.32 -21.97 -4.95
N ALA A 34 -14.24 -22.18 -3.64
CA ALA A 34 -13.58 -21.29 -2.70
C ALA A 34 -12.09 -21.12 -3.01
N GLU A 35 -11.38 -22.21 -3.31
CA GLU A 35 -9.97 -22.16 -3.70
C GLU A 35 -9.76 -21.42 -5.03
N LEU A 36 -10.63 -21.64 -6.02
CA LEU A 36 -10.59 -20.90 -7.29
C LEU A 36 -10.85 -19.41 -7.10
N LEU A 37 -11.82 -19.03 -6.26
CA LEU A 37 -12.08 -17.62 -5.91
C LEU A 37 -10.90 -16.98 -5.19
N ALA A 38 -10.30 -17.68 -4.22
CA ALA A 38 -9.11 -17.20 -3.52
C ALA A 38 -7.95 -16.93 -4.49
N ASN A 39 -7.73 -17.83 -5.45
CA ASN A 39 -6.72 -17.66 -6.50
C ASN A 39 -7.02 -16.43 -7.38
N ARG A 40 -8.28 -16.23 -7.79
CA ARG A 40 -8.68 -15.05 -8.57
C ARG A 40 -8.49 -13.75 -7.79
N ILE A 41 -8.92 -13.70 -6.53
CA ILE A 41 -8.71 -12.56 -5.62
C ILE A 41 -7.23 -12.24 -5.49
N ALA A 42 -6.37 -13.24 -5.31
CA ALA A 42 -4.92 -13.05 -5.24
C ALA A 42 -4.35 -12.45 -6.54
N LEU A 43 -4.81 -12.92 -7.71
CA LEU A 43 -4.42 -12.35 -9.00
C LEU A 43 -4.88 -10.89 -9.15
N LEU A 44 -6.13 -10.58 -8.79
CA LEU A 44 -6.70 -9.23 -8.84
C LEU A 44 -5.95 -8.26 -7.92
N ARG A 45 -5.63 -8.67 -6.69
CA ARG A 45 -4.82 -7.88 -5.76
C ARG A 45 -3.43 -7.60 -6.33
N ASN A 46 -2.77 -8.61 -6.90
CA ASN A 46 -1.47 -8.47 -7.53
C ASN A 46 -1.51 -7.53 -8.76
N GLU A 47 -2.57 -7.62 -9.57
CA GLU A 47 -2.78 -6.74 -10.71
C GLU A 47 -3.06 -5.29 -10.29
N GLY A 48 -3.85 -5.10 -9.23
CA GLY A 48 -4.06 -3.80 -8.59
C GLY A 48 -2.74 -3.14 -8.17
N ILE A 49 -1.91 -3.86 -7.42
CA ILE A 49 -0.58 -3.38 -6.99
C ILE A 49 0.31 -3.03 -8.18
N ARG A 50 0.32 -3.86 -9.23
CA ARG A 50 1.11 -3.58 -10.46
C ARG A 50 0.60 -2.32 -11.17
N THR A 51 -0.70 -2.13 -11.23
CA THR A 51 -1.34 -0.97 -11.88
C THR A 51 -1.03 0.31 -11.10
N GLU A 52 -1.14 0.28 -9.78
CA GLU A 52 -0.78 1.41 -8.90
C GLU A 52 0.71 1.79 -9.04
N LYS A 53 1.61 0.80 -9.10
CA LYS A 53 3.03 1.06 -9.36
C LYS A 53 3.24 1.76 -10.70
N ARG A 54 2.59 1.28 -11.78
CA ARG A 54 2.66 1.92 -13.11
C ARG A 54 2.13 3.36 -13.10
N ILE A 55 1.02 3.62 -12.41
CA ILE A 55 0.47 4.97 -12.23
C ILE A 55 1.50 5.87 -11.53
N SER A 56 2.10 5.39 -10.43
CA SER A 56 3.08 6.16 -9.67
C SER A 56 4.34 6.49 -10.48
N GLU A 57 4.82 5.53 -11.29
CA GLU A 57 5.96 5.72 -12.17
C GLU A 57 5.64 6.71 -13.29
N ALA A 58 4.44 6.64 -13.88
CA ALA A 58 4.01 7.56 -14.93
C ALA A 58 3.87 8.99 -14.40
N LYS A 59 3.28 9.17 -13.20
CA LYS A 59 3.23 10.48 -12.52
C LYS A 59 4.62 11.03 -12.23
N ARG A 60 5.51 10.20 -11.70
CA ARG A 60 6.90 10.59 -11.45
C ARG A 60 7.62 11.03 -12.73
N ARG A 61 7.43 10.30 -13.84
CA ARG A 61 7.99 10.68 -15.14
C ARG A 61 7.42 11.99 -15.67
N ALA A 62 6.12 12.22 -15.50
CA ALA A 62 5.48 13.49 -15.83
C ALA A 62 6.12 14.65 -15.05
N ASP A 63 6.31 14.50 -13.74
CA ASP A 63 6.93 15.50 -12.88
C ASP A 63 8.41 15.76 -13.27
N GLU A 64 9.17 14.70 -13.55
CA GLU A 64 10.56 14.80 -14.02
C GLU A 64 10.66 15.54 -15.36
N LEU A 65 9.72 15.29 -16.28
CA LEU A 65 9.66 15.95 -17.58
C LEU A 65 9.28 17.43 -17.44
N ILE A 66 8.28 17.76 -16.61
CA ILE A 66 7.90 19.14 -16.30
C ILE A 66 9.10 19.89 -15.70
N ARG A 67 9.78 19.29 -14.72
CA ARG A 67 10.98 19.88 -14.10
C ARG A 67 12.08 20.12 -15.13
N SER A 68 12.37 19.14 -15.98
CA SER A 68 13.38 19.27 -17.04
C SER A 68 13.01 20.36 -18.05
N LYS A 69 11.75 20.42 -18.51
CA LYS A 69 11.26 21.47 -19.41
C LYS A 69 11.40 22.86 -18.76
N ARG A 70 11.07 22.98 -17.47
CA ARG A 70 11.23 24.22 -16.70
C ARG A 70 12.69 24.66 -16.57
N GLU A 71 13.59 23.74 -16.20
CA GLU A 71 15.03 24.01 -16.09
C GLU A 71 15.63 24.42 -17.44
N ASN A 72 15.25 23.74 -18.52
CA ASN A 72 15.67 24.09 -19.88
C ASN A 72 15.17 25.48 -20.30
N ALA A 73 13.90 25.79 -19.98
CA ALA A 73 13.33 27.10 -20.27
C ALA A 73 14.02 28.22 -19.47
N GLU A 74 14.32 27.98 -18.18
CA GLU A 74 15.09 28.90 -17.34
C GLU A 74 16.53 29.08 -17.85
N ALA A 75 17.18 27.99 -18.27
CA ALA A 75 18.52 28.04 -18.84
C ALA A 75 18.55 28.85 -20.15
N ARG A 76 17.53 28.71 -21.01
CA ARG A 76 17.37 29.52 -22.22
C ARG A 76 17.20 31.00 -21.87
N LEU A 77 16.36 31.32 -20.88
CA LEU A 77 16.17 32.70 -20.42
C LEU A 77 17.46 33.29 -19.83
N LYS A 78 18.20 32.52 -19.02
CA LYS A 78 19.50 32.93 -18.47
C LYS A 78 20.53 33.18 -19.56
N ARG A 79 20.58 32.35 -20.61
CA ARG A 79 21.45 32.57 -21.78
C ARG A 79 21.06 33.85 -22.51
N ALA A 80 19.77 34.04 -22.82
CA ALA A 80 19.28 35.26 -23.46
C ALA A 80 19.61 36.54 -22.66
N ASN A 81 19.44 36.50 -21.33
CA ASN A 81 19.80 37.62 -20.44
C ASN A 81 21.30 37.86 -20.38
N LYS A 82 22.12 36.79 -20.39
CA LYS A 82 23.58 36.91 -20.46
C LYS A 82 23.99 37.55 -21.78
N ASP A 83 23.45 37.09 -22.89
CA ASP A 83 23.72 37.62 -24.22
C ASP A 83 23.31 39.10 -24.32
N ASP A 84 22.16 39.50 -23.76
CA ASP A 84 21.73 40.90 -23.66
C ASP A 84 22.66 41.73 -22.76
N SER A 85 23.10 41.18 -21.63
CA SER A 85 24.04 41.86 -20.72
C SER A 85 25.43 42.02 -21.33
N GLU A 86 25.92 41.01 -22.05
CA GLU A 86 27.19 41.06 -22.79
C GLU A 86 27.09 42.01 -23.98
N TYR A 87 25.94 42.05 -24.67
CA TYR A 87 25.68 43.04 -25.71
C TYR A 87 25.74 44.47 -25.15
N LYS A 88 25.04 44.74 -24.05
CA LYS A 88 25.10 46.05 -23.35
C LYS A 88 26.51 46.37 -22.84
N ARG A 89 27.25 45.37 -22.35
CA ARG A 89 28.63 45.53 -21.90
C ARG A 89 29.55 45.83 -23.07
N LEU A 90 29.43 45.13 -24.19
CA LEU A 90 30.19 45.39 -25.41
C LEU A 90 29.86 46.78 -25.95
N GLU A 91 28.61 47.21 -25.87
CA GLU A 91 28.20 48.55 -26.23
C GLU A 91 28.82 49.60 -25.30
N LEU A 92 28.84 49.35 -23.99
CA LEU A 92 29.54 50.20 -23.03
C LEU A 92 31.05 50.19 -23.25
N ILE A 93 31.66 49.06 -23.63
CA ILE A 93 33.08 48.97 -23.99
C ILE A 93 33.32 49.72 -25.29
N ARG A 94 32.42 49.67 -26.28
CA ARG A 94 32.54 50.47 -27.51
C ARG A 94 32.46 51.94 -27.20
N MET A 95 31.51 52.36 -26.36
CA MET A 95 31.43 53.73 -25.84
C MET A 95 32.68 54.13 -25.08
N LYS A 96 33.10 53.34 -24.08
CA LYS A 96 34.31 53.59 -23.30
C LYS A 96 35.57 53.47 -24.12
N ALA A 97 35.64 52.66 -25.16
CA ALA A 97 36.76 52.59 -26.08
C ALA A 97 36.74 53.79 -27.02
N CYS A 98 35.58 54.35 -27.34
CA CYS A 98 35.47 55.66 -27.96
C CYS A 98 36.01 56.73 -26.98
N GLU A 99 35.50 56.80 -25.75
CA GLU A 99 35.96 57.72 -24.69
C GLU A 99 37.42 57.48 -24.27
N GLN A 100 37.92 56.25 -24.31
CA GLN A 100 39.30 55.88 -24.02
C GLN A 100 40.17 56.01 -25.25
N ARG A 101 39.64 55.98 -26.48
CA ARG A 101 40.41 56.46 -27.63
C ARG A 101 40.53 57.98 -27.52
N GLU A 102 39.50 58.68 -27.04
CA GLU A 102 39.58 60.11 -26.69
C GLU A 102 40.50 60.37 -25.48
N SER A 103 40.44 59.57 -24.42
CA SER A 103 41.23 59.70 -23.19
C SER A 103 42.62 59.09 -23.32
N ASN A 104 42.87 58.03 -24.08
CA ASN A 104 44.22 57.59 -24.47
C ASN A 104 44.80 58.52 -25.53
N ARG A 105 44.01 59.17 -26.41
CA ARG A 105 44.51 60.39 -27.09
C ARG A 105 44.92 61.47 -26.09
N TYR A 106 44.45 61.41 -24.84
CA TYR A 106 44.86 62.23 -23.69
C TYR A 106 45.92 61.57 -22.77
N ARG A 107 46.11 60.23 -22.78
CA ARG A 107 46.91 59.43 -21.82
C ARG A 107 48.11 58.72 -22.41
N ILE A 108 48.08 58.38 -23.69
CA ILE A 108 49.31 58.23 -24.48
C ILE A 108 50.05 59.58 -24.46
N ARG A 109 49.31 60.70 -24.31
CA ARG A 109 49.83 62.01 -23.88
C ARG A 109 50.44 62.04 -22.45
N GLU A 110 50.24 61.01 -21.58
CA GLU A 110 50.54 60.95 -20.11
C GLU A 110 51.29 59.67 -19.61
N LYS A 111 51.46 58.58 -20.36
CA LYS A 111 52.15 57.33 -19.92
C LYS A 111 53.34 56.91 -20.80
N LEU A 112 53.46 57.58 -21.95
CA LEU A 112 54.77 58.01 -22.42
C LEU A 112 55.58 58.66 -21.26
N GLU A 113 54.88 59.30 -20.32
CA GLU A 113 55.42 59.86 -19.07
C GLU A 113 55.84 58.83 -17.98
N ARG A 114 55.47 57.52 -18.00
CA ARG A 114 55.61 56.59 -16.82
C ARG A 114 56.05 55.13 -17.02
N VAL A 115 56.03 54.55 -18.22
CA VAL A 115 56.71 53.25 -18.50
C VAL A 115 58.25 53.39 -18.43
N GLN A 116 58.73 54.56 -18.02
CA GLN A 116 59.97 54.75 -17.27
C GLN A 116 60.14 53.80 -16.05
N ASP A 117 59.07 53.33 -15.39
CA ASP A 117 59.25 52.91 -14.00
C ASP A 117 59.56 51.40 -13.70
N ASN A 118 58.73 50.33 -13.87
CA ASN A 118 59.00 49.08 -13.08
C ASN A 118 58.45 47.71 -13.54
N LYS A 119 59.16 46.63 -13.13
CA LYS A 119 58.92 45.21 -13.44
C LYS A 119 59.70 44.36 -12.43
N THR A 120 59.01 43.84 -11.45
CA THR A 120 59.62 43.09 -10.34
C THR A 120 58.61 42.02 -9.96
N ASP A 121 58.90 40.75 -10.31
CA ASP A 121 58.32 39.57 -9.64
C ASP A 121 57.01 39.03 -10.30
N ILE A 122 56.88 37.82 -10.86
CA ILE A 122 57.03 36.43 -10.36
C ILE A 122 55.74 35.87 -9.75
N TYR A 123 55.41 34.66 -10.21
CA TYR A 123 54.75 33.57 -9.51
C TYR A 123 54.61 33.73 -8.01
N ARG A 124 53.42 33.44 -7.55
CA ARG A 124 53.17 32.72 -6.33
C ARG A 124 51.69 32.57 -6.43
N GLN A 125 51.17 31.38 -6.51
CA GLN A 125 51.49 30.24 -5.72
C GLN A 125 51.11 29.04 -6.62
N ALA A 126 51.62 27.84 -6.41
CA ALA A 126 51.07 26.98 -5.38
C ALA A 126 49.51 26.99 -5.45
N ARG A 127 48.92 25.86 -5.75
CA ARG A 127 48.56 24.93 -4.67
C ARG A 127 47.13 25.24 -4.25
N ASP A 128 46.23 24.52 -4.87
CA ASP A 128 45.05 24.04 -4.18
C ASP A 128 45.18 22.51 -4.26
N GLU A 129 45.32 21.83 -3.14
CA GLU A 129 44.16 21.34 -2.37
C GLU A 129 43.39 20.28 -3.17
N LYS A 130 43.55 19.00 -2.81
CA LYS A 130 42.72 18.38 -1.77
C LYS A 130 41.27 18.24 -2.23
N ARG A 131 40.89 17.04 -2.66
CA ARG A 131 39.52 16.50 -2.59
C ARG A 131 39.70 15.02 -2.23
N ALA A 132 39.61 14.58 -0.98
CA ALA A 132 38.48 14.56 -0.04
C ALA A 132 37.37 13.58 -0.43
N MET A 133 36.84 12.93 0.62
CA MET A 133 35.52 12.28 0.76
C MET A 133 35.44 10.77 0.46
N THR A 134 35.44 9.90 1.49
CA THR A 134 34.37 9.51 2.47
C THR A 134 33.49 8.38 1.92
N GLU A 135 33.53 7.15 2.45
CA GLU A 135 32.89 6.61 3.67
C GLU A 135 31.38 6.27 3.56
N ILE A 136 31.01 5.23 4.32
CA ILE A 136 29.68 4.67 4.66
C ILE A 136 29.35 3.37 3.91
N ILE A 137 29.21 2.26 4.65
CA ILE A 137 28.03 1.35 4.66
C ILE A 137 28.31 0.27 5.73
N GLU A 138 27.66 0.45 6.87
CA GLU A 138 27.45 -0.54 7.92
C GLU A 138 26.25 -1.44 7.60
N LYS A 139 26.24 -2.68 8.14
CA LYS A 139 25.08 -3.56 8.51
C LYS A 139 25.69 -4.92 8.95
N LYS A 140 25.83 -5.34 10.22
CA LYS A 140 24.84 -5.76 11.27
C LYS A 140 23.82 -6.77 10.71
N HIS A 141 23.42 -7.89 11.31
CA HIS A 141 23.40 -8.49 12.67
C HIS A 141 22.87 -9.94 12.49
N GLU A 142 23.14 -10.91 13.39
CA GLU A 142 22.17 -11.92 13.90
C GLU A 142 22.91 -13.17 14.45
N ASP A 143 23.39 -13.03 15.68
CA ASP A 143 24.00 -14.08 16.51
C ASP A 143 22.94 -14.71 17.44
N ASP A 144 21.77 -15.09 16.91
CA ASP A 144 20.66 -15.60 17.73
C ASP A 144 20.59 -17.13 17.71
N MET A 145 21.46 -17.70 18.53
CA MET A 145 21.55 -19.12 18.82
C MET A 145 20.80 -19.49 20.10
N LYS A 146 20.12 -20.64 20.03
CA LYS A 146 20.19 -21.72 21.03
C LYS A 146 19.84 -21.37 22.48
N LEU A 147 18.64 -21.77 22.92
CA LEU A 147 18.49 -22.23 24.30
C LEU A 147 17.38 -23.28 24.48
N ALA A 148 17.81 -24.47 24.91
CA ALA A 148 17.16 -25.34 25.91
C ALA A 148 15.69 -25.76 25.67
N ARG A 149 15.34 -27.00 25.25
CA ARG A 149 15.81 -28.34 25.71
C ARG A 149 15.62 -28.53 27.23
N LYS A 150 14.51 -29.17 27.67
CA LYS A 150 14.38 -30.14 28.81
C LYS A 150 12.89 -30.31 29.24
N ARG A 151 12.30 -31.52 29.11
CA ARG A 151 12.01 -32.53 30.18
C ARG A 151 10.69 -32.29 30.94
N ARG A 152 9.92 -33.25 31.43
CA ARG A 152 9.68 -34.71 31.26
C ARG A 152 8.76 -35.11 32.42
N GLU A 153 7.95 -36.15 32.22
CA GLU A 153 7.43 -37.08 33.25
C GLU A 153 6.31 -36.63 34.21
N TYR A 154 5.09 -37.12 33.95
CA TYR A 154 4.21 -37.62 35.03
C TYR A 154 3.24 -38.68 34.51
N VAL A 155 3.80 -39.83 34.15
CA VAL A 155 3.08 -41.11 34.15
C VAL A 155 2.81 -41.46 35.61
N ARG A 156 1.57 -41.79 36.03
CA ARG A 156 1.36 -43.00 36.89
C ARG A 156 -0.03 -43.45 37.37
N ARG A 157 -1.17 -42.76 37.27
CA ARG A 157 -2.25 -43.08 38.24
C ARG A 157 -3.59 -43.71 37.78
N SER A 158 -3.84 -44.04 36.52
CA SER A 158 -5.26 -44.17 36.09
C SER A 158 -5.89 -45.56 35.93
N HIS A 159 -5.19 -46.68 36.13
CA HIS A 159 -5.54 -47.92 35.40
C HIS A 159 -6.56 -48.92 36.00
N TYR A 160 -7.21 -48.70 37.15
CA TYR A 160 -8.06 -49.75 37.77
C TYR A 160 -9.60 -49.53 37.72
N LYS A 161 -10.10 -48.48 37.05
CA LYS A 161 -11.55 -48.20 36.91
C LYS A 161 -12.23 -48.86 35.67
N ALA A 162 -11.54 -49.77 34.98
CA ALA A 162 -11.73 -49.97 33.54
C ALA A 162 -12.81 -50.97 33.08
N ASN A 163 -13.36 -51.84 33.93
CA ASN A 163 -14.10 -53.01 33.42
C ASN A 163 -15.61 -53.01 33.67
N GLU A 164 -16.11 -52.22 34.63
CA GLU A 164 -17.54 -52.13 34.96
C GLU A 164 -18.33 -51.20 34.01
N ALA A 165 -17.62 -50.32 33.30
CA ALA A 165 -18.16 -49.41 32.29
C ALA A 165 -18.59 -50.10 30.98
N ARG A 166 -18.38 -51.42 30.82
CA ARG A 166 -18.34 -52.08 29.51
C ARG A 166 -19.70 -52.54 28.94
N ILE A 167 -20.73 -52.71 29.78
CA ILE A 167 -22.03 -53.27 29.39
C ILE A 167 -23.11 -52.18 29.19
N LYS A 168 -23.17 -51.14 30.02
CA LYS A 168 -23.95 -49.90 29.74
C LYS A 168 -23.48 -49.20 28.47
N LEU A 169 -22.22 -49.42 28.08
CA LEU A 169 -21.59 -48.91 26.87
C LEU A 169 -22.23 -49.37 25.56
N ILE A 170 -23.00 -50.46 25.52
CA ILE A 170 -23.44 -51.09 24.26
C ILE A 170 -24.78 -50.50 23.76
N GLU A 171 -25.73 -50.25 24.66
CA GLU A 171 -27.02 -49.58 24.35
C GLU A 171 -26.82 -48.06 24.23
N GLU A 172 -26.02 -47.47 25.13
CA GLU A 172 -25.49 -46.12 24.90
C GLU A 172 -24.77 -46.05 23.56
N ARG A 173 -24.01 -47.07 23.12
CA ARG A 173 -23.37 -47.08 21.79
C ARG A 173 -24.33 -47.04 20.62
N GLN A 174 -25.54 -47.57 20.72
CA GLN A 174 -26.48 -47.58 19.59
C GLN A 174 -27.21 -46.24 19.48
N ALA A 175 -27.67 -45.70 20.62
CA ALA A 175 -28.22 -44.34 20.69
C ALA A 175 -27.15 -43.28 20.39
N GLN A 176 -25.93 -43.46 20.89
CA GLN A 176 -24.77 -42.64 20.53
C GLN A 176 -24.51 -42.75 19.03
N ARG A 177 -24.49 -43.94 18.42
CA ARG A 177 -24.31 -44.07 16.96
C ARG A 177 -25.37 -43.32 16.15
N GLN A 178 -26.64 -43.36 16.54
CA GLN A 178 -27.69 -42.59 15.85
C GLN A 178 -27.53 -41.09 16.08
N SER A 179 -27.34 -40.65 17.33
CA SER A 179 -27.08 -39.24 17.64
C SER A 179 -25.78 -38.74 17.00
N GLU A 180 -24.77 -39.59 16.84
CA GLU A 180 -23.50 -39.28 16.19
C GLU A 180 -23.68 -39.15 14.68
N MET A 181 -24.52 -39.99 14.07
CA MET A 181 -24.86 -39.84 12.66
C MET A 181 -25.67 -38.57 12.42
N GLU A 182 -26.67 -38.27 13.23
CA GLU A 182 -27.44 -37.02 13.14
C GLU A 182 -26.56 -35.80 13.41
N LYS A 183 -25.72 -35.83 14.46
CA LYS A 183 -24.69 -34.81 14.71
C LYS A 183 -23.68 -34.70 13.57
N ARG A 184 -23.38 -35.76 12.83
CA ARG A 184 -22.52 -35.70 11.63
C ARG A 184 -23.24 -35.01 10.49
N TYR A 185 -24.52 -35.29 10.27
CA TYR A 185 -25.34 -34.58 9.29
C TYR A 185 -25.45 -33.10 9.62
N GLU A 186 -25.82 -32.74 10.86
CA GLU A 186 -25.95 -31.36 11.30
C GLU A 186 -24.62 -30.61 11.18
N LYS A 187 -23.50 -31.23 11.60
CA LYS A 187 -22.16 -30.65 11.41
C LYS A 187 -21.81 -30.45 9.94
N GLU A 188 -22.15 -31.40 9.06
CA GLU A 188 -21.85 -31.29 7.64
C GLU A 188 -22.70 -30.20 6.97
N GLU A 189 -23.98 -30.08 7.34
CA GLU A 189 -24.84 -28.97 6.90
C GLU A 189 -24.32 -27.62 7.39
N ASP A 190 -23.90 -27.52 8.65
CA ASP A 190 -23.34 -26.29 9.22
C ASP A 190 -22.01 -25.91 8.55
N LEU A 191 -21.16 -26.89 8.26
CA LEU A 191 -19.93 -26.67 7.51
C LEU A 191 -20.24 -26.20 6.09
N MET A 192 -21.20 -26.82 5.41
CA MET A 192 -21.63 -26.40 4.07
C MET A 192 -22.22 -24.98 4.08
N LYS A 193 -23.04 -24.62 5.06
CA LYS A 193 -23.57 -23.25 5.21
C LYS A 193 -22.45 -22.24 5.46
N LYS A 194 -21.43 -22.61 6.24
CA LYS A 194 -20.26 -21.77 6.50
C LYS A 194 -19.43 -21.58 5.24
N THR A 195 -19.13 -22.64 4.48
CA THR A 195 -18.36 -22.53 3.23
C THR A 195 -19.15 -21.74 2.18
N GLU A 196 -20.47 -21.92 2.09
CA GLU A 196 -21.32 -21.11 1.20
C GLU A 196 -21.32 -19.63 1.60
N ALA A 197 -21.40 -19.31 2.89
CA ALA A 197 -21.32 -17.94 3.38
C ALA A 197 -19.94 -17.31 3.11
N GLU A 198 -18.87 -18.10 3.23
CA GLU A 198 -17.49 -17.70 2.90
C GLU A 198 -17.33 -17.42 1.41
N ILE A 199 -17.85 -18.29 0.53
CA ILE A 199 -17.89 -18.08 -0.93
C ILE A 199 -18.61 -16.77 -1.24
N ARG A 200 -19.80 -16.52 -0.68
CA ARG A 200 -20.53 -15.26 -0.88
C ARG A 200 -19.78 -14.02 -0.37
N ALA A 201 -18.91 -14.18 0.64
CA ALA A 201 -18.04 -13.10 1.09
C ALA A 201 -16.90 -12.86 0.09
N MET A 202 -16.25 -13.92 -0.39
CA MET A 202 -15.20 -13.85 -1.41
C MET A 202 -15.71 -13.30 -2.75
N GLU A 203 -16.91 -13.68 -3.20
CA GLU A 203 -17.51 -13.14 -4.42
C GLU A 203 -17.76 -11.63 -4.33
N ARG A 204 -18.22 -11.14 -3.17
CA ARG A 204 -18.36 -9.70 -2.92
C ARG A 204 -17.00 -9.00 -2.98
N GLU A 205 -15.99 -9.58 -2.36
CA GLU A 205 -14.63 -9.05 -2.41
C GLU A 205 -14.07 -9.04 -3.84
N GLU A 206 -14.25 -10.12 -4.60
CA GLU A 206 -13.84 -10.22 -6.02
C GLU A 206 -14.49 -9.10 -6.84
N MET A 207 -15.80 -8.88 -6.69
CA MET A 207 -16.52 -7.81 -7.37
C MET A 207 -15.99 -6.42 -7.00
N GLU A 208 -15.71 -6.16 -5.72
CA GLU A 208 -15.12 -4.89 -5.27
C GLU A 208 -13.71 -4.70 -5.86
N LEU A 209 -12.88 -5.74 -5.88
CA LEU A 209 -11.54 -5.70 -6.46
C LEU A 209 -11.58 -5.47 -7.98
N ILE A 210 -12.50 -6.09 -8.71
CA ILE A 210 -12.71 -5.84 -10.14
C ILE A 210 -13.07 -4.37 -10.37
N ARG A 211 -14.02 -3.84 -9.59
CA ARG A 211 -14.44 -2.44 -9.69
C ARG A 211 -13.28 -1.49 -9.38
N ASN A 212 -12.51 -1.78 -8.34
CA ASN A 212 -11.32 -0.99 -7.99
C ASN A 212 -10.25 -1.05 -9.07
N LEU A 213 -10.02 -2.23 -9.66
CA LEU A 213 -9.07 -2.40 -10.76
C LEU A 213 -9.50 -1.60 -11.99
N GLN A 214 -10.79 -1.63 -12.36
CA GLN A 214 -11.34 -0.81 -13.45
C GLN A 214 -11.13 0.69 -13.20
N ASN A 215 -11.46 1.17 -12.00
CA ASN A 215 -11.22 2.56 -11.61
C ASN A 215 -9.72 2.92 -11.66
N SER A 216 -8.83 2.01 -11.26
CA SER A 216 -7.38 2.20 -11.34
C SER A 216 -6.88 2.23 -12.79
N GLN A 217 -7.42 1.38 -13.67
CA GLN A 217 -7.10 1.40 -15.10
C GLN A 217 -7.59 2.70 -15.77
N GLU A 218 -8.75 3.22 -15.36
CA GLU A 218 -9.22 4.54 -15.80
C GLU A 218 -8.26 5.66 -15.37
N LYS A 219 -7.89 5.71 -14.08
CA LYS A 219 -6.85 6.63 -13.58
C LYS A 219 -5.52 6.47 -14.31
N GLN A 220 -5.16 5.24 -14.69
CA GLN A 220 -3.96 4.98 -15.47
C GLN A 220 -4.04 5.62 -16.86
N ARG A 221 -5.20 5.52 -17.54
CA ARG A 221 -5.44 6.21 -18.81
C ARG A 221 -5.33 7.73 -18.66
N GLU A 222 -6.00 8.30 -17.67
CA GLU A 222 -5.92 9.75 -17.38
C GLU A 222 -4.48 10.24 -17.17
N VAL A 223 -3.67 9.47 -16.45
CA VAL A 223 -2.26 9.82 -16.19
C VAL A 223 -1.40 9.69 -17.45
N TYR A 224 -1.66 8.72 -18.31
CA TYR A 224 -0.96 8.61 -19.60
C TYR A 224 -1.38 9.70 -20.57
N GLU A 225 -2.66 10.05 -20.63
CA GLU A 225 -3.17 11.19 -21.39
C GLU A 225 -2.49 12.48 -20.91
N TYR A 226 -2.40 12.69 -19.59
CA TYR A 226 -1.68 13.83 -19.01
C TYR A 226 -0.17 13.82 -19.37
N LEU A 227 0.48 12.66 -19.34
CA LEU A 227 1.87 12.53 -19.75
C LEU A 227 2.06 12.85 -21.25
N GLU A 228 1.13 12.39 -22.08
CA GLU A 228 1.11 12.67 -23.52
C GLU A 228 0.91 14.18 -23.78
N ASP A 229 0.00 14.82 -23.07
CA ASP A 229 -0.20 16.28 -23.12
C ASP A 229 1.08 17.03 -22.76
N ILE A 230 1.79 16.61 -21.71
CA ILE A 230 3.08 17.22 -21.34
C ILE A 230 4.11 16.98 -22.43
N LEU A 231 4.17 15.79 -23.04
CA LEU A 231 5.10 15.49 -24.11
C LEU A 231 4.86 16.37 -25.34
N GLN A 232 3.59 16.48 -25.77
CA GLN A 232 3.15 17.28 -26.91
C GLN A 232 3.24 18.80 -26.65
N ALA A 233 3.15 19.24 -25.39
CA ALA A 233 3.24 20.65 -25.06
C ALA A 233 4.61 21.24 -25.43
N GLU A 234 4.60 22.19 -26.36
CA GLU A 234 5.78 22.95 -26.77
C GLU A 234 6.38 23.71 -25.57
N PRO A 235 7.73 23.89 -25.51
CA PRO A 235 8.38 24.52 -24.37
C PRO A 235 7.97 25.99 -24.15
N SER A 236 7.26 26.61 -25.10
CA SER A 236 6.73 27.98 -24.98
C SER A 236 5.55 28.10 -24.01
N THR A 237 4.73 27.05 -23.84
CA THR A 237 3.53 27.11 -22.98
C THR A 237 3.88 27.12 -21.50
N PHE A 238 4.93 26.40 -21.09
CA PHE A 238 5.36 26.29 -19.69
C PHE A 238 5.96 27.58 -19.09
N LEU A 239 6.32 28.55 -19.91
CA LEU A 239 6.87 29.83 -19.44
C LEU A 239 5.79 30.86 -19.06
N CYS A 240 4.54 30.69 -19.50
CA CYS A 240 3.49 31.68 -19.29
C CYS A 240 2.90 31.66 -17.87
N ASP A 241 2.96 30.51 -17.18
CA ASP A 241 2.40 30.35 -15.83
C ASP A 241 3.36 30.78 -14.71
N ILE A 242 4.63 31.04 -15.02
CA ILE A 242 5.57 31.69 -14.09
C ILE A 242 5.49 33.22 -14.27
N ARG A 243 4.28 33.77 -14.43
CA ARG A 243 4.09 35.20 -14.27
C ARG A 243 4.19 35.48 -12.77
N PRO A 244 5.22 36.21 -12.30
CA PRO A 244 5.37 36.46 -10.87
C PRO A 244 4.11 37.16 -10.37
N LEU A 245 3.41 36.54 -9.43
CA LEU A 245 2.31 37.14 -8.66
C LEU A 245 2.75 38.37 -7.85
N SER A 246 3.99 38.88 -8.02
CA SER A 246 4.54 39.98 -7.25
C SER A 246 4.13 41.39 -7.71
N SER A 247 3.29 41.53 -8.75
CA SER A 247 2.90 42.87 -9.24
C SER A 247 1.40 43.08 -9.43
N ARG A 248 0.56 42.07 -9.17
CA ARG A 248 -0.91 42.24 -9.20
C ARG A 248 -1.44 42.53 -7.79
N SER A 249 -1.35 43.81 -7.44
CA SER A 249 -2.21 44.58 -6.52
C SER A 249 -2.25 44.22 -5.03
N HIS A 250 -1.12 44.37 -4.35
CA HIS A 250 -1.15 44.75 -2.93
C HIS A 250 -1.75 46.17 -2.69
N TYR A 251 -2.07 46.92 -3.76
CA TYR A 251 -2.74 48.21 -3.72
C TYR A 251 -4.28 48.16 -3.89
N GLU A 252 -4.89 47.06 -4.35
CA GLU A 252 -6.37 46.99 -4.45
C GLU A 252 -7.04 46.49 -3.15
N LYS A 253 -6.31 45.76 -2.29
CA LYS A 253 -6.83 45.31 -0.99
C LYS A 253 -6.91 46.40 0.09
N ARG A 254 -6.40 47.61 -0.16
CA ARG A 254 -6.56 48.77 0.73
C ARG A 254 -7.75 49.67 0.36
N LYS A 255 -8.24 49.62 -0.88
CA LYS A 255 -9.42 50.41 -1.30
C LYS A 255 -10.75 49.70 -1.02
N ALA A 256 -10.74 48.39 -0.78
CA ALA A 256 -11.93 47.60 -0.41
C ALA A 256 -12.15 47.43 1.11
N ARG A 257 -11.35 48.09 1.97
CA ARG A 257 -11.52 48.03 3.44
C ARG A 257 -12.35 49.19 4.03
N HIS A 258 -12.84 50.12 3.21
CA HIS A 258 -13.68 51.23 3.67
C HIS A 258 -15.16 51.09 3.33
N GLU A 259 -15.58 50.05 2.61
CA GLU A 259 -17.00 49.81 2.31
C GLU A 259 -17.32 48.31 2.48
N ALA A 260 -17.51 47.89 3.74
CA ALA A 260 -18.23 46.66 4.03
C ALA A 260 -19.19 46.93 5.21
N PRO A 261 -20.50 46.79 5.01
CA PRO A 261 -21.49 46.91 6.06
C PRO A 261 -21.38 45.74 7.05
N SER A 262 -21.44 46.08 8.34
CA SER A 262 -21.61 45.15 9.44
C SER A 262 -22.91 44.36 9.28
N ALA A 263 -22.84 43.07 8.96
CA ALA A 263 -24.01 42.19 9.00
C ALA A 263 -23.66 40.75 9.39
N THR A 264 -24.30 40.34 10.48
CA THR A 264 -24.71 38.97 10.85
C THR A 264 -23.63 37.95 11.23
N ARG A 265 -23.17 38.15 12.46
CA ARG A 265 -22.88 37.16 13.51
C ARG A 265 -24.05 36.16 13.67
N ASN A 266 -24.08 35.05 12.92
CA ASN A 266 -25.03 33.93 13.10
C ASN A 266 -24.55 32.62 12.41
N GLY A 267 -23.28 32.24 12.60
CA GLY A 267 -22.71 31.04 11.94
C GLY A 267 -22.14 29.97 12.86
N ASP A 268 -21.90 30.27 14.14
CA ASP A 268 -21.11 29.39 15.02
C ASP A 268 -21.93 28.38 15.84
N ALA A 269 -23.26 28.36 15.69
CA ALA A 269 -24.12 27.42 16.44
C ALA A 269 -24.22 26.03 15.79
N LEU A 270 -23.93 25.87 14.49
CA LEU A 270 -24.14 24.59 13.78
C LEU A 270 -22.94 23.63 13.88
N LYS A 271 -21.75 24.09 14.28
CA LYS A 271 -20.57 23.22 14.46
C LYS A 271 -20.47 22.57 15.84
N ALA A 272 -21.34 22.93 16.77
CA ALA A 272 -21.38 22.33 18.11
C ALA A 272 -22.16 20.99 18.14
N ASN A 273 -23.25 20.86 17.37
CA ASN A 273 -24.02 19.61 17.33
C ASN A 273 -23.29 18.48 16.60
N GLU A 274 -22.51 18.78 15.56
CA GLU A 274 -21.77 17.74 14.82
C GLU A 274 -20.60 17.12 15.60
N ARG A 275 -20.17 17.75 16.71
CA ARG A 275 -19.14 17.19 17.61
C ARG A 275 -19.75 16.30 18.70
N ALA A 276 -20.99 16.56 19.13
CA ALA A 276 -21.67 15.73 20.12
C ALA A 276 -22.00 14.33 19.56
N ASP A 277 -22.49 14.25 18.32
CA ASP A 277 -22.85 12.96 17.70
C ASP A 277 -21.64 12.06 17.42
N LYS A 278 -20.45 12.64 17.22
CA LYS A 278 -19.20 11.88 16.99
C LYS A 278 -18.58 11.30 18.26
N GLU A 279 -18.82 11.89 19.43
CA GLU A 279 -18.36 11.32 20.71
C GLU A 279 -19.28 10.21 21.22
N GLU A 280 -20.57 10.24 20.92
CA GLU A 280 -21.51 9.20 21.33
C GLU A 280 -21.32 7.90 20.52
N VAL A 281 -20.97 7.99 19.23
CA VAL A 281 -20.60 6.83 18.40
C VAL A 281 -19.26 6.20 18.81
N LYS A 282 -18.30 6.99 19.32
CA LYS A 282 -17.05 6.43 19.86
C LYS A 282 -17.26 5.68 21.18
N ARG A 283 -18.11 6.19 22.07
CA ARG A 283 -18.42 5.52 23.35
C ARG A 283 -19.21 4.22 23.18
N SER A 284 -20.05 4.10 22.15
CA SER A 284 -20.76 2.85 21.87
C SER A 284 -19.85 1.78 21.24
N HIS A 285 -18.79 2.16 20.55
CA HIS A 285 -17.82 1.21 19.99
C HIS A 285 -16.82 0.68 21.04
N GLU A 286 -16.33 1.53 21.95
CA GLU A 286 -15.42 1.08 23.04
C GLU A 286 -16.09 0.17 24.08
N LYS A 287 -17.42 0.22 24.21
CA LYS A 287 -18.15 -0.65 25.15
C LYS A 287 -18.47 -2.04 24.56
N ALA A 288 -18.29 -2.25 23.26
CA ALA A 288 -18.57 -3.53 22.59
C ALA A 288 -17.33 -4.42 22.42
N THR A 289 -16.12 -3.88 22.62
CA THR A 289 -14.87 -4.66 22.48
C THR A 289 -14.32 -5.20 23.79
N ASN A 290 -14.91 -4.87 24.94
CA ASN A 290 -14.37 -5.27 26.24
C ASN A 290 -15.01 -6.54 26.85
N ASP A 291 -16.00 -7.14 26.17
CA ASP A 291 -16.72 -8.33 26.65
C ASP A 291 -16.38 -9.62 25.88
N ASN A 292 -15.41 -9.61 24.95
CA ASN A 292 -15.06 -10.78 24.13
C ASN A 292 -13.62 -11.29 24.30
N ASP A 293 -12.81 -10.71 25.18
CA ASP A 293 -11.38 -11.08 25.30
C ASP A 293 -11.08 -12.20 26.32
N ASP A 294 -12.09 -12.79 26.98
CA ASP A 294 -11.88 -13.84 27.98
C ASP A 294 -12.03 -15.29 27.47
N ASP A 295 -12.52 -15.51 26.23
CA ASP A 295 -12.79 -16.89 25.74
C ASP A 295 -11.73 -17.48 24.79
N ASP A 296 -10.78 -16.70 24.27
CA ASP A 296 -9.81 -17.17 23.25
C ASP A 296 -8.43 -17.61 23.81
N LYS A 297 -8.26 -17.66 25.13
CA LYS A 297 -7.01 -18.11 25.75
C LYS A 297 -6.85 -19.63 25.91
N MET A 298 -7.75 -20.47 25.38
CA MET A 298 -7.73 -21.92 25.63
C MET A 298 -7.54 -22.84 24.40
N LYS A 299 -7.23 -22.34 23.20
CA LYS A 299 -7.13 -23.22 22.00
C LYS A 299 -5.97 -22.93 21.07
N VAL A 300 -4.73 -22.98 21.56
CA VAL A 300 -3.57 -23.14 20.67
C VAL A 300 -2.62 -24.12 21.32
N ASP A 301 -2.80 -25.42 21.05
CA ASP A 301 -1.79 -26.48 21.21
C ASP A 301 -2.36 -27.82 20.70
N ALA A 302 -2.62 -27.92 19.39
CA ALA A 302 -3.00 -29.18 18.75
C ALA A 302 -2.63 -29.22 17.26
N ALA A 303 -1.33 -29.10 16.94
CA ALA A 303 -0.77 -29.47 15.64
C ALA A 303 0.49 -30.33 15.90
N ARG A 304 0.39 -31.66 15.98
CA ARG A 304 0.35 -32.66 14.89
C ARG A 304 1.71 -32.83 14.17
N SER A 305 2.59 -33.62 14.79
CA SER A 305 3.79 -34.21 14.16
C SER A 305 3.36 -35.28 13.15
N VAL A 306 3.82 -35.15 11.90
CA VAL A 306 3.62 -36.14 10.84
C VAL A 306 4.94 -36.90 10.66
N SER A 307 4.94 -38.21 10.87
CA SER A 307 6.04 -39.12 10.54
C SER A 307 5.61 -40.04 9.41
N TYR A 308 6.52 -40.32 8.49
CA TYR A 308 6.33 -41.26 7.39
C TYR A 308 7.21 -42.50 7.65
N ILE A 309 6.66 -43.68 7.42
CA ILE A 309 7.36 -44.97 7.54
C ILE A 309 7.77 -45.39 6.13
N THR A 310 9.06 -45.52 5.89
CA THR A 310 9.62 -46.16 4.69
C THR A 310 9.69 -47.68 4.90
N THR A 311 9.69 -48.43 3.79
CA THR A 311 9.47 -49.89 3.74
C THR A 311 10.55 -50.75 4.39
N ASP A 312 11.69 -50.15 4.78
CA ASP A 312 12.84 -50.87 5.31
C ASP A 312 12.98 -50.73 6.85
N GLY A 313 11.94 -50.20 7.52
CA GLY A 313 11.83 -50.19 8.98
C GLY A 313 12.76 -49.20 9.69
N VAL A 314 13.46 -48.34 8.96
CA VAL A 314 14.30 -47.28 9.52
C VAL A 314 13.50 -45.97 9.53
N VAL A 315 13.10 -45.55 10.73
CA VAL A 315 12.43 -44.27 10.95
C VAL A 315 13.48 -43.16 10.86
N VAL A 316 13.56 -42.48 9.72
CA VAL A 316 14.48 -41.35 9.52
C VAL A 316 13.73 -40.06 9.87
N SER A 317 14.28 -39.28 10.80
CA SER A 317 13.77 -37.96 11.11
C SER A 317 14.30 -36.95 10.09
N LEU A 318 13.46 -36.01 9.64
CA LEU A 318 13.84 -35.01 8.64
C LEU A 318 15.00 -34.10 9.10
N SER A 319 15.32 -34.11 10.39
CA SER A 319 16.41 -33.32 10.99
C SER A 319 17.81 -33.93 10.80
N ASP A 320 17.93 -35.20 10.40
CA ASP A 320 19.24 -35.88 10.29
C ASP A 320 19.92 -35.69 8.92
N LEU A 321 19.27 -35.01 7.97
CA LEU A 321 19.75 -34.87 6.58
C LEU A 321 20.49 -33.55 6.27
N LEU A 322 20.76 -32.70 7.26
CA LEU A 322 21.26 -31.34 7.03
C LEU A 322 22.49 -30.95 7.87
N SER A 323 23.39 -31.88 8.24
CA SER A 323 24.56 -31.52 9.08
C SER A 323 25.93 -32.02 8.63
N ASP A 324 26.06 -32.66 7.47
CA ASP A 324 27.38 -32.99 6.92
C ASP A 324 27.67 -32.15 5.67
N GLU A 325 27.93 -30.85 5.87
CA GLU A 325 28.73 -30.04 4.96
C GLU A 325 29.16 -28.75 5.71
N ILE A 326 30.34 -28.80 6.34
CA ILE A 326 31.44 -27.81 6.38
C ILE A 326 32.54 -28.32 7.30
#